data_AF-A0A0A7LK58-F1
#
_entry.id   AF-A0A0A7LK58-F1
#
_cell.length_a   1.000
_cell.length_b   1.000
_cell.length_c   1.000
_cell.angle_alpha   90.00
_cell.angle_beta   90.00
_cell.angle_gamma   90.00
#
_symmetry.space_group_name_H-M   'P 1'
#
loop_
_entity.id
_entity.type
_entity.pdbx_description
1 polymer ?
#
loop_
_entity_poly.entity_id
_entity_poly.type
_entity_poly.pdbx_seq_one_letter_code
_entity_poly.pdbx_strand_id
1 'polypeptide(L)'
;MDNINLLSRIQLLGHALDKAADTADTGSNSALEQVRAFLFTHLLQEPVRPHRADDVLELLTPSPHNHLSWEQQQALALEGLAILRQVWLRTVPLSCST
;
A
#
# COMPACT_ATOMS: atom_id res chain seq x y z
N MET A 1 9.80 14.71 6.60
CA MET A 1 9.96 13.25 6.51
C MET A 1 10.57 12.96 5.16
N ASP A 2 11.79 12.45 5.14
CA ASP A 2 12.57 12.24 3.93
C ASP A 2 11.92 11.20 3.01
N ASN A 3 11.72 11.54 1.74
CA ASN A 3 11.14 10.65 0.72
C ASN A 3 11.84 9.28 0.64
N ILE A 4 13.14 9.23 0.97
CA ILE A 4 13.95 8.00 0.99
C ILE A 4 13.44 7.05 2.08
N ASN A 5 13.07 7.55 3.26
CA ASN A 5 12.57 6.72 4.35
C ASN A 5 11.23 6.05 4.00
N LEU A 6 10.39 6.75 3.25
CA LEU A 6 9.08 6.26 2.77
C LEU A 6 9.21 5.18 1.71
N LEU A 7 10.09 5.35 0.72
CA LEU A 7 10.34 4.33 -0.30
C LEU A 7 10.92 3.04 0.30
N SER A 8 11.86 3.15 1.24
CA SER A 8 12.38 1.99 1.98
C SER A 8 11.30 1.31 2.80
N ARG A 9 10.38 2.08 3.39
CA ARG A 9 9.26 1.54 4.16
C ARG A 9 8.24 0.81 3.29
N ILE A 10 7.94 1.32 2.09
CA ILE A 10 7.12 0.60 1.09
C ILE A 10 7.77 -0.74 0.74
N GLN A 11 9.07 -0.78 0.49
CA GLN A 11 9.78 -2.02 0.15
C GLN A 11 9.75 -3.03 1.30
N LEU A 12 9.98 -2.58 2.54
CA LEU A 12 9.91 -3.45 3.71
C LEU A 12 8.52 -4.03 3.92
N LEU A 13 7.48 -3.19 3.78
CA LEU A 13 6.08 -3.60 3.91
C LEU A 13 5.67 -4.58 2.80
N GLY A 14 6.03 -4.30 1.55
CA GLY A 14 5.77 -5.20 0.43
C GLY A 14 6.45 -6.55 0.59
N HIS A 15 7.71 -6.57 1.05
CA HIS A 15 8.44 -7.80 1.31
C HIS A 15 7.88 -8.59 2.50
N ALA A 16 7.47 -7.91 3.57
CA ALA A 16 6.83 -8.54 4.72
C ALA A 16 5.50 -9.19 4.32
N LEU A 17 4.70 -8.50 3.51
CA LEU A 17 3.43 -8.98 2.99
C LEU A 17 3.59 -10.12 1.98
N ASP A 18 4.58 -10.06 1.10
CA ASP A 18 4.89 -11.13 0.14
C ASP A 18 5.27 -12.44 0.85
N LYS A 19 5.99 -12.32 1.97
CA LYS A 19 6.37 -13.46 2.83
C LYS A 19 5.31 -13.90 3.83
N ALA A 20 4.25 -13.11 4.01
CA ALA A 20 3.19 -13.45 4.94
C ALA A 20 2.34 -14.58 4.37
N ALA A 21 2.16 -15.64 5.15
CA ALA A 21 1.23 -16.72 4.84
C ALA A 21 -0.11 -16.45 5.53
N ASP A 22 -1.22 -16.76 4.86
CA ASP A 22 -2.61 -16.61 5.33
C ASP A 22 -2.80 -17.02 6.81
N THR A 23 -2.25 -18.17 7.19
CA THR A 23 -2.41 -18.74 8.54
C THR A 23 -1.56 -18.07 9.62
N ALA A 24 -0.53 -17.30 9.23
CA ALA A 24 0.34 -16.58 10.15
C ALA A 24 -0.04 -15.10 10.29
N ASP A 25 -0.88 -14.58 9.38
CA ASP A 25 -1.13 -13.14 9.23
C ASP A 25 -2.57 -12.75 9.58
N THR A 26 -3.14 -13.42 10.57
CA THR A 26 -4.48 -13.14 11.12
C THR A 26 -4.36 -12.37 12.44
N GLY A 27 -4.45 -11.03 12.38
CA GLY A 27 -4.47 -10.19 13.58
C GLY A 27 -4.30 -8.71 13.29
N SER A 28 -4.57 -7.84 14.28
CA SER A 28 -4.43 -6.37 14.12
C SER A 28 -3.00 -5.89 13.88
N ASN A 29 -2.00 -6.75 14.07
CA ASN A 29 -0.58 -6.50 13.76
C ASN A 29 -0.08 -7.29 12.54
N SER A 30 -0.99 -7.87 11.75
CA SER A 30 -0.63 -8.59 10.53
C SER A 30 0.07 -7.68 9.52
N ALA A 31 0.94 -8.24 8.68
CA ALA A 31 1.56 -7.52 7.59
C ALA A 31 0.50 -6.90 6.67
N LEU A 32 -0.60 -7.61 6.40
CA LEU A 32 -1.71 -7.08 5.62
C LEU A 32 -2.36 -5.86 6.29
N GLU A 33 -2.64 -5.88 7.59
CA GLU A 33 -3.22 -4.72 8.27
C GLU A 33 -2.24 -3.56 8.39
N GLN A 34 -0.95 -3.84 8.59
CA GLN A 34 0.07 -2.81 8.56
C GLN A 34 0.16 -2.13 7.19
N VAL A 35 0.12 -2.92 6.10
CA VAL A 35 0.08 -2.38 4.74
C VAL A 35 -1.20 -1.60 4.52
N ARG A 36 -2.36 -2.12 4.93
CA ARG A 36 -3.63 -1.43 4.78
C ARG A 36 -3.61 -0.09 5.50
N ALA A 37 -3.27 -0.07 6.79
CA ALA A 37 -3.18 1.18 7.56
C ALA A 37 -2.21 2.19 6.92
N PHE A 38 -1.08 1.70 6.38
CA PHE A 38 -0.13 2.53 5.67
C PHE A 38 -0.72 3.12 4.38
N LEU A 39 -1.38 2.32 3.55
CA LEU A 39 -2.05 2.77 2.33
C LEU A 39 -3.16 3.77 2.63
N PHE A 40 -4.03 3.48 3.59
CA PHE A 40 -5.08 4.41 3.98
C PHE A 40 -4.52 5.73 4.54
N THR A 41 -3.41 5.69 5.27
CA THR A 41 -2.80 6.93 5.78
C THR A 41 -2.20 7.78 4.65
N HIS A 42 -1.51 7.14 3.70
CA HIS A 42 -0.71 7.85 2.72
C HIS A 42 -1.44 8.11 1.41
N LEU A 43 -2.11 7.11 0.82
CA LEU A 43 -2.91 7.34 -0.40
C LEU A 43 -4.06 8.32 -0.13
N LEU A 44 -4.76 8.24 1.01
CA LEU A 44 -5.87 9.18 1.28
C LEU A 44 -5.42 10.65 1.29
N GLN A 45 -4.17 10.91 1.65
CA GLN A 45 -3.60 12.26 1.70
C GLN A 45 -3.07 12.74 0.34
N GLU A 46 -2.93 11.86 -0.65
CA GLU A 46 -2.48 12.26 -1.98
C GLU A 46 -3.60 13.02 -2.72
N PRO A 47 -3.37 14.28 -3.13
CA PRO A 47 -4.39 15.10 -3.79
C PRO A 47 -4.65 14.68 -5.23
N VAL A 48 -3.67 14.03 -5.88
CA VAL A 48 -3.77 13.51 -7.25
C VAL A 48 -3.56 12.01 -7.21
N ARG A 49 -4.63 11.28 -6.86
CA ARG A 49 -4.65 9.82 -6.92
C ARG A 49 -5.07 9.33 -8.30
N PRO A 50 -4.40 8.29 -8.85
CA PRO A 50 -4.95 7.58 -9.99
C PRO A 50 -6.23 6.85 -9.58
N HIS A 51 -7.23 6.78 -10.46
CA HIS A 51 -8.53 6.12 -10.20
C HIS A 51 -8.38 4.72 -9.59
N ARG A 52 -7.38 3.97 -10.05
CA ARG A 52 -7.07 2.63 -9.54
C ARG A 52 -6.73 2.60 -8.04
N ALA A 53 -6.21 3.69 -7.50
CA ALA A 53 -5.92 3.80 -6.07
C ALA A 53 -7.21 3.82 -5.24
N ASP A 54 -8.26 4.51 -5.71
CA ASP A 54 -9.54 4.55 -5.01
C ASP A 54 -10.22 3.17 -5.07
N ASP A 55 -10.17 2.46 -6.21
CA ASP A 55 -10.63 1.06 -6.30
C ASP A 55 -9.92 0.15 -5.28
N VAL A 56 -8.60 0.26 -5.18
CA VAL A 56 -7.80 -0.55 -4.24
C VAL A 56 -8.17 -0.23 -2.79
N LEU A 57 -8.33 1.04 -2.45
CA LEU A 57 -8.74 1.44 -1.09
C LEU A 57 -10.16 0.95 -0.78
N GLU A 58 -11.10 1.08 -1.71
CA GLU A 58 -12.46 0.58 -1.54
C GLU A 58 -12.45 -0.94 -1.32
N LEU A 59 -11.69 -1.67 -2.13
CA LEU A 59 -11.61 -3.12 -2.03
C LEU A 59 -10.90 -3.60 -0.75
N LEU A 60 -9.88 -2.88 -0.29
CA LEU A 60 -9.20 -3.20 0.97
C LEU A 60 -10.02 -2.78 2.21
N THR A 61 -11.02 -1.91 2.05
CA THR A 61 -11.88 -1.49 3.16
C THR A 61 -12.62 -2.73 3.68
N PRO A 62 -12.56 -3.01 5.00
CA PRO A 62 -13.27 -4.15 5.57
C PRO A 62 -14.76 -3.87 5.46
N SER A 63 -15.41 -4.49 4.48
CA SER A 63 -16.81 -4.30 4.17
C SER A 63 -17.50 -5.66 4.20
N PRO A 64 -18.69 -5.78 4.82
CA PRO A 64 -19.41 -7.06 4.94
C PRO A 64 -19.81 -7.64 3.58
N HIS A 65 -19.76 -6.86 2.51
CA HIS A 65 -20.04 -7.29 1.15
C HIS A 65 -18.80 -7.74 0.38
N ASN A 66 -17.60 -7.55 0.94
CA ASN A 66 -16.35 -7.80 0.23
C ASN A 66 -15.65 -9.03 0.81
N HIS A 67 -16.01 -10.19 0.28
CA HIS A 67 -15.43 -11.49 0.64
C HIS A 67 -14.22 -11.76 -0.25
N LEU A 68 -13.14 -11.02 -0.05
CA LEU A 68 -11.88 -11.26 -0.73
C LEU A 68 -11.14 -12.42 -0.08
N SER A 69 -10.57 -13.31 -0.89
CA SER A 69 -9.61 -14.30 -0.40
C SER A 69 -8.34 -13.60 0.08
N TRP A 70 -7.56 -14.27 0.92
CA TRP A 70 -6.26 -13.77 1.36
C TRP A 70 -5.36 -13.36 0.19
N GLU A 71 -5.24 -14.20 -0.83
CA GLU A 71 -4.43 -13.91 -2.01
C GLU A 71 -4.92 -12.66 -2.75
N GLN A 72 -6.24 -12.43 -2.80
CA GLN A 72 -6.80 -11.23 -3.40
C GLN A 72 -6.50 -9.98 -2.57
N GLN A 73 -6.63 -10.07 -1.24
CA GLN A 73 -6.27 -8.97 -0.33
C GLN A 73 -4.78 -8.64 -0.41
N GLN A 74 -3.92 -9.66 -0.42
CA GLN A 74 -2.48 -9.54 -0.59
C GLN A 74 -2.12 -8.87 -1.91
N ALA A 75 -2.73 -9.32 -3.03
CA ALA A 75 -2.50 -8.75 -4.34
C ALA A 75 -2.92 -7.27 -4.41
N LEU A 76 -4.10 -6.92 -3.87
CA LEU A 76 -4.59 -5.54 -3.81
C LEU A 76 -3.70 -4.65 -2.94
N ALA A 77 -3.22 -5.17 -1.81
CA ALA A 77 -2.32 -4.45 -0.91
C ALA A 77 -0.94 -4.20 -1.57
N LEU A 78 -0.39 -5.19 -2.28
CA LEU A 78 0.83 -5.03 -3.07
C LEU A 78 0.62 -4.03 -4.24
N GLU A 79 -0.53 -4.10 -4.90
CA GLU A 79 -0.91 -3.15 -5.95
C GLU A 79 -0.97 -1.71 -5.41
N GLY A 80 -1.63 -1.50 -4.26
CA GLY A 80 -1.68 -0.20 -3.59
C GLY A 80 -0.30 0.34 -3.25
N LEU A 81 0.62 -0.52 -2.77
CA LEU A 81 2.00 -0.12 -2.48
C LEU A 81 2.75 0.27 -3.76
N ALA A 82 2.53 -0.43 -4.87
CA ALA A 82 3.12 -0.10 -6.16
C ALA A 82 2.60 1.24 -6.69
N ILE A 83 1.29 1.50 -6.58
CA ILE A 83 0.68 2.77 -6.95
C ILE A 83 1.25 3.91 -6.10
N LEU A 84 1.29 3.75 -4.78
CA LEU A 84 1.83 4.76 -3.86
C LEU A 84 3.30 5.06 -4.16
N ARG A 85 4.11 4.03 -4.45
CA ARG A 85 5.48 4.20 -4.91
C ARG A 85 5.56 5.02 -6.20
N GLN A 86 4.69 4.77 -7.18
CA GLN A 86 4.67 5.53 -8.43
C GLN A 86 4.29 7.00 -8.21
N VAL A 87 3.28 7.26 -7.37
CA VAL A 87 2.86 8.62 -7.01
C VAL A 87 4.03 9.39 -6.37
N TRP A 88 4.76 8.76 -5.44
CA TRP A 88 5.92 9.39 -4.82
C TRP A 88 7.13 9.56 -5.72
N LEU A 89 7.41 8.59 -6.59
CA LEU A 89 8.48 8.76 -7.58
C LEU A 89 8.19 9.89 -8.57
N ARG A 90 6.91 10.17 -8.87
CA ARG A 90 6.52 11.29 -9.73
C ARG A 90 6.55 12.64 -9.01
N THR A 91 6.33 12.66 -7.70
CA THR A 91 6.36 13.89 -6.89
C THR A 91 7.75 14.25 -6.38
N VAL A 92 8.74 13.35 -6.45
CA VAL A 92 10.15 13.74 -6.34
C VAL A 92 10.47 14.61 -7.56
N PRO A 93 10.67 15.93 -7.41
CA PRO A 93 11.25 16.70 -8.50
C PRO A 93 12.61 16.07 -8.76
N LEU A 94 12.82 15.60 -9.99
CA LEU A 94 14.15 15.40 -10.53
C LEU A 94 14.80 16.79 -10.61
N SER A 95 15.21 17.34 -9.46
CA SER A 95 16.21 18.40 -9.39
C SER A 95 17.55 17.78 -9.76
N CYS A 96 17.67 17.35 -11.01
CA CYS A 96 18.97 17.30 -11.68
C CYS A 96 19.34 18.77 -11.93
N SER A 97 19.92 19.40 -10.92
CA SER A 97 20.73 20.59 -11.10
C SER A 97 22.07 20.17 -11.71
N THR A 98 22.44 20.89 -12.78
CA THR A 98 23.76 21.07 -13.40
C THR A 98 24.34 19.94 -14.24
#